data_AF-A0A7J5F3N3-F1
#
_entry.id   AF-A0A7J5F3N3-F1
#
_cell.length_a   1.000
_cell.length_b   1.000
_cell.length_c   1.000
_cell.angle_alpha   90.00
_cell.angle_beta   90.00
_cell.angle_gamma   90.00
#
_symmetry.space_group_name_H-M   'P 1'
#
loop_
_entity.id
_entity.type
_entity.pdbx_description
1 polymer ?
#
loop_
_entity_poly.entity_id
_entity_poly.type
_entity_poly.pdbx_seq_one_letter_code
_entity_poly.pdbx_strand_id
1 'polypeptide(L)'
;MRTPMNTIRICFAFTALLLFTTGAAAQSITPQQKAEVLRQLEGMSQSDIEDRISALGMSREEAEKRARENGIDLQTYLRSASAQTGGELPLLISGPSDTAVVSVSASAEKRRTVPTSRGLTYFGYDVFSATPAAFEPTASGPVDPEYIIGPEDVLRVSIWGQVEQQNELTVDKEGRIFIPSAGPVVVSGQTIDEINRTLTKQLSRSIQGLSSTPRSVWLDVTLAKVRPKRVFIMGEVTNPGGYTVNSYSTIFSSLFAVGGPTVNGSLREVRLIRDNKVVAKVDLYLYLTGAEKNTDVRVQNNDIIFVPTRKSTVYIRGDIRRPGVYELLPGEQLKKLTEYAGGYTPSSYLERVQVERIVPFKERVKNDLERRYIDINYRDILSKNRDYALSDGDMVSFYSVQDEVRNYVTVSGAVFKQGTYQYLPGMKVRDAVMLADSLRPESYDIRGEIVRFLEDNRTKTMLSFDVKAMMAGDPKHNIVLKPKDEVIIHSVDVSRLGPQFVEIFGKVKRPGRYVLTREMSLVDLLMLAGGFTEDASRLNAEIARLDDKVRN
;
A
#
# COMPACT_ATOMS: atom_id res chain seq x y z
N MET A 1 -34.19 -31.40 1.03
CA MET A 1 -34.79 -31.38 -0.33
C MET A 1 -35.07 -29.94 -0.76
N ARG A 2 -34.10 -29.29 -1.40
CA ARG A 2 -34.26 -28.18 -2.34
C ARG A 2 -33.03 -28.22 -3.25
N THR A 3 -33.18 -28.83 -4.43
CA THR A 3 -32.18 -28.76 -5.50
C THR A 3 -32.14 -27.33 -6.04
N PRO A 4 -30.96 -26.77 -6.35
CA PRO A 4 -30.90 -25.43 -6.92
C PRO A 4 -31.34 -25.51 -8.39
N MET A 5 -32.48 -24.90 -8.69
CA MET A 5 -33.07 -24.76 -10.03
C MET A 5 -32.15 -24.08 -11.06
N ASN A 6 -31.02 -23.48 -10.63
CA ASN A 6 -30.06 -22.83 -11.52
C ASN A 6 -29.12 -23.81 -12.21
N THR A 7 -28.66 -24.89 -11.57
CA THR A 7 -27.73 -25.84 -12.20
C THR A 7 -28.41 -26.62 -13.35
N ILE A 8 -29.72 -26.86 -13.23
CA ILE A 8 -30.52 -27.52 -14.26
C ILE A 8 -30.75 -26.60 -15.47
N ARG A 9 -30.96 -25.28 -15.26
CA ARG A 9 -31.10 -24.30 -16.36
C ARG A 9 -29.78 -24.06 -17.09
N ILE A 10 -28.66 -24.12 -16.38
CA ILE A 10 -27.31 -23.89 -16.91
C ILE A 10 -26.87 -25.06 -17.81
N CYS A 11 -27.12 -26.32 -17.44
CA CYS A 11 -26.86 -27.47 -18.32
C CYS A 11 -27.73 -27.50 -19.58
N PHE A 12 -28.95 -26.95 -19.51
CA PHE A 12 -29.89 -26.95 -20.65
C PHE A 12 -29.38 -26.11 -21.83
N ALA A 13 -28.60 -25.06 -21.61
CA ALA A 13 -28.15 -24.15 -22.67
C ALA A 13 -27.07 -24.74 -23.58
N PHE A 14 -26.03 -25.38 -23.02
CA PHE A 14 -25.01 -26.10 -23.78
C PHE A 14 -25.60 -27.32 -24.53
N THR A 15 -26.52 -28.01 -23.87
CA THR A 15 -27.26 -29.14 -24.45
C THR A 15 -28.20 -28.69 -25.58
N ALA A 16 -28.84 -27.53 -25.43
CA ALA A 16 -29.66 -26.91 -26.47
C ALA A 16 -28.84 -26.50 -27.69
N LEU A 17 -27.63 -25.93 -27.52
CA LEU A 17 -26.71 -25.61 -28.63
C LEU A 17 -26.47 -26.83 -29.54
N LEU A 18 -26.36 -28.01 -28.94
CA LEU A 18 -25.91 -29.23 -29.61
C LEU A 18 -27.04 -30.19 -30.00
N LEU A 19 -28.27 -30.08 -29.47
CA LEU A 19 -29.37 -31.01 -29.79
C LEU A 19 -30.37 -30.53 -30.86
N PHE A 20 -30.37 -29.26 -31.26
CA PHE A 20 -31.34 -28.73 -32.24
C PHE A 20 -30.97 -29.05 -33.70
N THR A 21 -30.92 -30.33 -34.10
CA THR A 21 -31.04 -30.72 -35.52
C THR A 21 -31.57 -32.16 -35.68
N THR A 22 -32.78 -32.46 -35.22
CA THR A 22 -33.53 -33.65 -35.68
C THR A 22 -35.02 -33.30 -35.80
N GLY A 23 -35.39 -32.57 -36.85
CA GLY A 23 -36.80 -32.26 -37.14
C GLY A 23 -36.96 -31.03 -38.04
N ALA A 24 -37.99 -31.03 -38.88
CA ALA A 24 -38.22 -30.10 -40.00
C ALA A 24 -38.53 -28.62 -39.63
N ALA A 25 -38.08 -28.14 -38.48
CA ALA A 25 -38.07 -26.73 -38.12
C ALA A 25 -36.84 -26.43 -37.25
N ALA A 26 -35.70 -26.15 -37.88
CA ALA A 26 -34.50 -25.70 -37.17
C ALA A 26 -34.72 -24.27 -36.67
N GLN A 27 -34.98 -24.10 -35.36
CA GLN A 27 -34.93 -22.80 -34.71
C GLN A 27 -33.48 -22.50 -34.32
N SER A 28 -32.88 -21.48 -34.93
CA SER A 28 -31.59 -20.91 -34.50
C SER A 28 -31.68 -20.41 -33.06
N ILE A 29 -30.62 -20.55 -32.27
CA ILE A 29 -30.59 -20.03 -30.90
C ILE A 29 -30.80 -18.51 -30.85
N THR A 30 -31.50 -18.02 -29.81
CA THR A 30 -31.67 -16.58 -29.59
C THR A 30 -30.35 -15.90 -29.19
N PRO A 31 -30.18 -14.58 -29.41
CA PRO A 31 -28.97 -13.86 -28.99
C PRO A 31 -28.65 -13.99 -27.49
N GLN A 32 -29.68 -14.06 -26.64
CA GLN A 32 -29.51 -14.26 -25.19
C GLN A 32 -29.00 -15.67 -24.86
N GLN A 33 -29.52 -16.70 -25.53
CA GLN A 33 -29.03 -18.09 -25.39
C GLN A 33 -27.58 -18.21 -25.91
N LYS A 34 -27.25 -17.53 -27.01
CA LYS A 34 -25.89 -17.49 -27.55
C LYS A 34 -24.90 -16.88 -26.56
N ALA A 35 -25.24 -15.73 -25.97
CA ALA A 35 -24.40 -15.08 -24.96
C ALA A 35 -24.17 -15.96 -23.73
N GLU A 36 -25.21 -16.66 -23.27
CA GLU A 36 -25.11 -17.58 -22.13
C GLU A 36 -24.21 -18.79 -22.43
N VAL A 37 -24.31 -19.37 -23.63
CA VAL A 37 -23.46 -20.48 -24.08
C VAL A 37 -21.99 -20.04 -24.18
N LEU A 38 -21.70 -18.85 -24.72
CA LEU A 38 -20.34 -18.33 -24.81
C LEU A 38 -19.74 -18.10 -23.42
N ARG A 39 -20.52 -17.56 -22.48
CA ARG A 39 -20.11 -17.38 -21.09
C ARG A 39 -19.81 -18.69 -20.38
N GLN A 40 -20.54 -19.77 -20.71
CA GLN A 40 -20.25 -21.10 -20.18
C GLN A 40 -18.93 -21.67 -20.74
N LEU A 41 -18.68 -21.48 -22.04
CA LEU A 41 -17.45 -21.93 -22.70
C LEU A 41 -16.20 -21.21 -22.19
N GLU A 42 -16.29 -19.93 -21.80
CA GLU A 42 -15.15 -19.15 -21.28
C GLU A 42 -14.62 -19.65 -19.93
N GLY A 43 -15.42 -20.40 -19.16
CA GLY A 43 -15.06 -20.89 -17.82
C GLY A 43 -14.75 -22.39 -17.73
N MET A 44 -14.74 -23.12 -18.84
CA MET A 44 -14.60 -24.57 -18.87
C MET A 44 -13.22 -25.02 -19.34
N SER A 45 -12.69 -26.09 -18.74
CA SER A 45 -11.47 -26.72 -19.24
C SER A 45 -11.75 -27.51 -20.52
N GLN A 46 -10.70 -27.83 -21.29
CA GLN A 46 -10.86 -28.60 -22.52
C GLN A 46 -11.50 -29.97 -22.24
N SER A 47 -11.11 -30.65 -21.14
CA SER A 47 -11.71 -31.93 -20.78
C SER A 47 -13.18 -31.78 -20.42
N ASP A 48 -13.57 -30.70 -19.73
CA ASP A 48 -14.98 -30.47 -19.39
C ASP A 48 -15.85 -30.27 -20.64
N ILE A 49 -15.30 -29.64 -21.68
CA ILE A 49 -15.99 -29.43 -22.97
C ILE A 49 -16.10 -30.77 -23.71
N GLU A 50 -15.02 -31.55 -23.76
CA GLU A 50 -14.98 -32.86 -24.43
C GLU A 50 -15.86 -33.91 -23.74
N ASP A 51 -15.90 -33.92 -22.41
CA ASP A 51 -16.76 -34.80 -21.61
C ASP A 51 -18.25 -34.51 -21.88
N ARG A 52 -18.61 -33.24 -22.06
CA ARG A 52 -19.99 -32.87 -22.39
C ARG A 52 -20.37 -33.21 -23.83
N ILE A 53 -19.46 -33.06 -24.78
CA ILE A 53 -19.69 -33.51 -26.16
C ILE A 53 -19.93 -35.02 -26.17
N SER A 54 -19.11 -35.77 -25.42
CA SER A 54 -19.22 -37.22 -25.29
C SER A 54 -20.50 -37.65 -24.58
N ALA A 55 -20.92 -36.94 -23.53
CA ALA A 55 -22.18 -37.20 -22.80
C ALA A 55 -23.43 -36.99 -23.67
N LEU A 56 -23.33 -36.22 -24.76
CA LEU A 56 -24.39 -36.03 -25.74
C LEU A 56 -24.38 -37.08 -26.87
N GLY A 57 -23.46 -38.06 -26.81
CA GLY A 57 -23.34 -39.11 -27.82
C GLY A 57 -22.87 -38.60 -29.18
N MET A 58 -22.20 -37.46 -29.22
CA MET A 58 -21.73 -36.81 -30.45
C MET A 58 -20.21 -36.92 -30.58
N SER A 59 -19.72 -36.95 -31.81
CA SER A 59 -18.31 -36.74 -32.10
C SER A 59 -17.93 -35.25 -32.00
N ARG A 60 -16.64 -34.97 -31.77
CA ARG A 60 -16.09 -33.60 -31.76
C ARG A 60 -16.39 -32.84 -33.05
N GLU A 61 -16.24 -33.50 -34.19
CA GLU A 61 -16.47 -32.91 -35.50
C GLU A 61 -17.94 -32.52 -35.71
N GLU A 62 -18.88 -33.35 -35.23
CA GLU A 62 -20.31 -33.03 -35.26
C GLU A 62 -20.65 -31.85 -34.34
N ALA A 63 -20.04 -31.77 -33.16
CA ALA A 63 -20.26 -30.66 -32.22
C ALA A 63 -19.72 -29.34 -32.79
N GLU A 64 -18.52 -29.35 -33.38
CA GLU A 64 -17.94 -28.17 -34.04
C GLU A 64 -18.77 -27.71 -35.25
N LYS A 65 -19.36 -28.65 -36.00
CA LYS A 65 -20.28 -28.31 -37.10
C LYS A 65 -21.55 -27.62 -36.60
N ARG A 66 -22.22 -28.18 -35.57
CA ARG A 66 -23.46 -27.60 -35.00
C ARG A 66 -23.22 -26.25 -34.32
N ALA A 67 -22.09 -26.08 -33.66
CA ALA A 67 -21.71 -24.80 -33.05
C ALA A 67 -21.51 -23.70 -34.11
N ARG A 68 -20.86 -24.04 -35.23
CA ARG A 68 -20.67 -23.11 -36.37
C ARG A 68 -21.99 -22.70 -37.01
N GLU A 69 -22.93 -23.62 -37.15
CA GLU A 69 -24.29 -23.32 -37.65
C GLU A 69 -25.05 -22.32 -36.75
N ASN A 70 -24.67 -22.21 -35.47
CA ASN A 70 -25.19 -21.22 -34.52
C ASN A 70 -24.26 -20.01 -34.31
N GLY A 71 -23.22 -19.86 -35.15
CA GLY A 71 -22.26 -18.76 -35.13
C GLY A 71 -21.33 -18.75 -33.92
N ILE A 72 -21.01 -19.92 -33.37
CA ILE A 72 -20.04 -20.13 -32.29
C ILE A 72 -18.85 -20.91 -32.86
N ASP A 73 -17.65 -20.35 -32.78
CA ASP A 73 -16.43 -21.07 -33.14
C ASP A 73 -15.91 -21.88 -31.95
N LEU A 74 -16.44 -23.09 -31.79
CA LEU A 74 -16.06 -24.00 -30.71
C LEU A 74 -14.57 -24.38 -30.76
N GLN A 75 -13.93 -24.30 -31.93
CA GLN A 75 -12.52 -24.63 -32.09
C GLN A 75 -11.62 -23.60 -31.39
N THR A 76 -12.02 -22.33 -31.40
CA THR A 76 -11.32 -21.27 -30.65
C THR A 76 -11.38 -21.51 -29.15
N TYR A 77 -12.52 -21.97 -28.62
CA TYR A 77 -12.68 -22.28 -27.18
C TYR A 77 -11.94 -23.54 -26.77
N LEU A 78 -11.95 -24.59 -27.59
CA LEU A 78 -11.15 -25.80 -27.34
C LEU A 78 -9.64 -25.50 -27.34
N ARG A 79 -9.19 -24.56 -28.20
CA ARG A 79 -7.79 -24.10 -28.24
C ARG A 79 -7.43 -23.22 -27.04
N SER A 80 -8.28 -22.27 -26.66
CA SER A 80 -8.02 -21.42 -25.48
C SER A 80 -8.05 -22.22 -24.18
N ALA A 81 -8.95 -23.20 -24.07
CA ALA A 81 -9.00 -24.12 -22.93
C ALA A 81 -7.81 -25.09 -22.88
N SER A 82 -7.21 -25.42 -24.04
CA SER A 82 -5.96 -26.19 -24.13
C SER A 82 -4.71 -25.36 -23.74
N ALA A 83 -4.72 -24.06 -24.05
CA ALA A 83 -3.60 -23.13 -23.83
C ALA A 83 -3.39 -22.74 -22.35
N GLN A 84 -4.33 -23.05 -21.46
CA GLN A 84 -4.15 -22.92 -20.01
C GLN A 84 -3.23 -23.99 -19.40
N THR A 85 -2.80 -24.99 -20.18
CA THR A 85 -1.90 -26.06 -19.71
C THR A 85 -0.58 -26.07 -20.47
N GLY A 86 0.22 -25.01 -20.28
CA GLY A 86 1.68 -25.05 -20.44
C GLY A 86 2.26 -24.93 -21.86
N GLY A 87 3.26 -24.05 -21.98
CA GLY A 87 4.28 -24.08 -23.03
C GLY A 87 4.15 -23.00 -24.09
N GLU A 88 5.13 -22.07 -24.10
CA GLU A 88 5.40 -21.14 -25.20
C GLU A 88 5.47 -21.83 -26.56
N LEU A 89 5.09 -21.13 -27.64
CA LEU A 89 5.52 -21.35 -29.04
C LEU A 89 5.16 -20.10 -29.89
N PRO A 90 5.71 -19.94 -31.11
CA PRO A 90 6.47 -18.76 -31.52
C PRO A 90 5.71 -17.79 -32.46
N LEU A 91 6.28 -16.59 -32.59
CA LEU A 91 5.88 -15.53 -33.52
C LEU A 91 5.96 -15.99 -34.98
N LEU A 92 4.82 -15.96 -35.69
CA LEU A 92 4.76 -15.85 -37.14
C LEU A 92 4.34 -14.42 -37.50
N ILE A 93 5.27 -13.69 -38.11
CA ILE A 93 5.04 -12.38 -38.72
C ILE A 93 4.47 -12.62 -40.13
N SER A 94 3.30 -12.06 -40.42
CA SER A 94 2.88 -11.72 -41.78
C SER A 94 2.50 -10.24 -41.82
N GLY A 95 2.90 -9.58 -42.91
CA GLY A 95 3.00 -8.12 -43.06
C GLY A 95 1.68 -7.36 -43.32
N PRO A 96 1.77 -6.16 -43.90
CA PRO A 96 1.22 -4.94 -43.29
C PRO A 96 -0.15 -4.58 -43.86
N SER A 97 -1.07 -4.20 -42.96
CA SER A 97 -2.32 -3.53 -43.32
C SER A 97 -2.66 -2.45 -42.29
N ASP A 98 -3.10 -1.33 -42.84
CA ASP A 98 -3.41 -0.03 -42.26
C ASP A 98 -4.04 0.03 -40.86
N THR A 99 -3.55 1.02 -40.09
CA THR A 99 -4.22 1.72 -38.99
C THR A 99 -5.21 0.89 -38.17
N ALA A 100 -4.69 0.06 -37.28
CA ALA A 100 -5.47 -0.43 -36.15
C ALA A 100 -5.74 0.75 -35.20
N VAL A 101 -6.98 1.26 -35.21
CA VAL A 101 -7.51 1.98 -34.06
C VAL A 101 -7.69 0.91 -32.98
N VAL A 102 -6.67 0.72 -32.16
CA VAL A 102 -6.74 -0.22 -31.04
C VAL A 102 -7.64 0.41 -29.99
N SER A 103 -8.93 0.05 -30.01
CA SER A 103 -9.78 0.17 -28.83
C SER A 103 -9.29 -0.86 -27.82
N VAL A 104 -8.42 -0.43 -26.91
CA VAL A 104 -7.96 -1.25 -25.80
C VAL A 104 -9.12 -1.39 -24.82
N SER A 105 -9.99 -2.39 -25.01
CA SER A 105 -10.80 -2.88 -23.91
C SER A 105 -9.87 -3.63 -22.96
N ALA A 106 -9.22 -2.90 -22.06
CA ALA A 106 -8.41 -3.46 -21.00
C ALA A 106 -9.34 -4.15 -20.01
N SER A 107 -9.56 -5.45 -20.17
CA SER A 107 -9.85 -6.31 -19.04
C SER A 107 -8.71 -6.13 -18.03
N ALA A 108 -9.05 -5.54 -16.89
CA ALA A 108 -8.12 -5.21 -15.81
C ALA A 108 -7.58 -6.47 -15.13
N GLU A 109 -6.72 -7.23 -15.81
CA GLU A 109 -5.81 -8.13 -15.13
C GLU A 109 -4.75 -7.30 -14.43
N LYS A 110 -4.81 -7.32 -13.09
CA LYS A 110 -3.91 -6.67 -12.17
C LYS A 110 -2.46 -7.07 -12.52
N ARG A 111 -1.76 -6.23 -13.30
CA ARG A 111 -0.38 -6.48 -13.72
C ARG A 111 0.48 -6.67 -12.47
N ARG A 112 1.07 -7.86 -12.31
CA ARG A 112 1.93 -8.20 -11.19
C ARG A 112 3.16 -7.29 -11.23
N THR A 113 3.49 -6.66 -10.11
CA THR A 113 4.79 -6.03 -9.92
C THR A 113 5.87 -7.08 -10.21
N VAL A 114 6.94 -6.72 -10.91
CA VAL A 114 8.06 -7.64 -11.19
C VAL A 114 9.03 -7.52 -10.01
N PRO A 115 8.98 -8.40 -8.99
CA PRO A 115 10.01 -8.44 -7.97
C PRO A 115 11.34 -8.82 -8.60
N THR A 116 12.42 -8.18 -8.15
CA THR A 116 13.77 -8.63 -8.47
C THR A 116 14.09 -9.95 -7.75
N SER A 117 15.12 -10.66 -8.21
CA SER A 117 15.67 -11.85 -7.53
C SER A 117 16.09 -11.62 -6.07
N ARG A 118 16.12 -10.36 -5.61
CA ARG A 118 16.45 -9.93 -4.25
C ARG A 118 15.23 -9.51 -3.41
N GLY A 119 14.02 -9.79 -3.87
CA GLY A 119 12.77 -9.49 -3.14
C GLY A 119 12.40 -8.00 -3.07
N LEU A 120 13.12 -7.14 -3.82
CA LEU A 120 12.84 -5.71 -3.91
C LEU A 120 12.12 -5.38 -5.21
N THR A 121 11.22 -4.40 -5.18
CA THR A 121 10.50 -3.91 -6.35
C THR A 121 11.15 -2.66 -6.92
N TYR A 122 11.05 -2.45 -8.23
CA TYR A 122 11.53 -1.22 -8.87
C TYR A 122 10.60 -0.05 -8.54
N PHE A 123 11.18 1.05 -8.05
CA PHE A 123 10.42 2.24 -7.71
C PHE A 123 9.83 2.91 -8.96
N GLY A 124 8.52 3.18 -8.91
CA GLY A 124 7.81 4.06 -9.83
C GLY A 124 7.21 3.40 -11.07
N TYR A 125 7.46 2.12 -11.35
CA TYR A 125 6.88 1.42 -12.51
C TYR A 125 5.43 0.97 -12.27
N ASP A 126 5.10 0.72 -11.02
CA ASP A 126 3.76 0.29 -10.59
C ASP A 126 2.69 1.34 -10.88
N VAL A 127 3.06 2.62 -11.02
CA VAL A 127 2.11 3.67 -11.43
C VAL A 127 1.47 3.39 -12.81
N PHE A 128 2.17 2.66 -13.70
CA PHE A 128 1.69 2.31 -15.04
C PHE A 128 1.00 0.93 -15.10
N SER A 129 0.83 0.27 -13.95
CA SER A 129 0.29 -1.09 -13.87
C SER A 129 -1.24 -1.17 -13.92
N ALA A 130 -1.93 -0.09 -13.55
CA ALA A 130 -3.37 0.06 -13.71
C ALA A 130 -3.61 1.14 -14.75
N THR A 131 -4.57 0.93 -15.66
CA THR A 131 -5.05 1.98 -16.56
C THR A 131 -6.34 2.56 -15.96
N PRO A 132 -6.34 3.66 -15.17
CA PRO A 132 -7.59 4.36 -14.88
C PRO A 132 -8.21 4.75 -16.21
N ALA A 133 -9.50 4.48 -16.39
CA ALA A 133 -10.28 4.96 -17.52
C ALA A 133 -10.13 6.48 -17.76
N ALA A 134 -9.72 7.23 -16.72
CA ALA A 134 -9.40 8.66 -16.76
C ALA A 134 -8.23 9.05 -17.68
N PHE A 135 -7.37 8.11 -18.09
CA PHE A 135 -6.26 8.36 -19.03
C PHE A 135 -6.51 7.79 -20.44
N GLU A 136 -7.69 7.21 -20.69
CA GLU A 136 -8.09 6.94 -22.06
C GLU A 136 -8.28 8.28 -22.77
N PRO A 137 -7.76 8.46 -24.00
CA PRO A 137 -7.99 9.67 -24.77
C PRO A 137 -9.49 9.80 -25.06
N THR A 138 -10.21 10.50 -24.19
CA THR A 138 -11.61 10.82 -24.44
C THR A 138 -11.62 11.87 -25.53
N ALA A 139 -12.28 11.55 -26.65
CA ALA A 139 -12.44 12.47 -27.78
C ALA A 139 -13.34 13.70 -27.44
N SER A 140 -13.91 13.73 -26.24
CA SER A 140 -14.86 14.73 -25.77
C SER A 140 -14.62 15.05 -24.29
N GLY A 141 -14.53 16.33 -23.98
CA GLY A 141 -14.31 16.87 -22.63
C GLY A 141 -14.17 18.40 -22.67
N PRO A 142 -14.24 19.10 -21.53
CA PRO A 142 -14.02 20.54 -21.47
C PRO A 142 -12.61 20.89 -21.97
N VAL A 143 -12.57 21.79 -22.94
CA VAL A 143 -11.37 22.24 -23.65
C VAL A 143 -10.78 23.42 -22.88
N ASP A 144 -9.46 23.41 -22.67
CA ASP A 144 -8.71 24.51 -22.07
C ASP A 144 -9.04 25.82 -22.82
N PRO A 145 -9.45 26.91 -22.12
CA PRO A 145 -9.72 28.19 -22.75
C PRO A 145 -8.58 28.73 -23.61
N GLU A 146 -7.34 28.32 -23.35
CA GLU A 146 -6.13 28.72 -24.10
C GLU A 146 -5.89 27.89 -25.38
N TYR A 147 -6.80 26.99 -25.75
CA TYR A 147 -6.64 26.19 -26.97
C TYR A 147 -6.72 27.02 -28.23
N ILE A 148 -5.68 26.90 -29.05
CA ILE A 148 -5.56 27.58 -30.34
C ILE A 148 -6.14 26.68 -31.43
N ILE A 149 -7.20 27.15 -32.08
CA ILE A 149 -7.85 26.46 -33.18
C ILE A 149 -6.92 26.35 -34.39
N GLY A 150 -6.96 25.20 -35.06
CA GLY A 150 -6.28 25.00 -36.34
C GLY A 150 -7.08 24.11 -37.29
N PRO A 151 -6.51 23.81 -38.47
CA PRO A 151 -7.13 22.93 -39.46
C PRO A 151 -7.52 21.57 -38.87
N GLU A 152 -8.62 20.99 -39.36
CA GLU A 152 -9.23 19.71 -38.93
C GLU A 152 -9.95 19.73 -37.57
N ASP A 153 -9.90 20.83 -36.83
CA ASP A 153 -10.79 21.03 -35.67
C ASP A 153 -12.25 21.15 -36.15
N VAL A 154 -13.20 20.77 -35.29
CA VAL A 154 -14.64 20.94 -35.57
C VAL A 154 -15.25 21.81 -34.47
N LEU A 155 -15.79 22.95 -34.87
CA LEU A 155 -16.48 23.89 -33.98
C LEU A 155 -17.99 23.63 -34.01
N ARG A 156 -18.59 23.46 -32.84
CA ARG A 156 -20.05 23.47 -32.67
C ARG A 156 -20.47 24.90 -32.38
N VAL A 157 -21.17 25.50 -33.34
CA VAL A 157 -21.76 26.83 -33.21
C VAL A 157 -23.25 26.64 -32.90
N SER A 158 -23.65 27.05 -31.70
CA SER A 158 -25.02 26.97 -31.20
C SER A 158 -25.62 28.37 -31.12
N ILE A 159 -26.78 28.56 -31.74
CA ILE A 159 -27.55 29.80 -31.74
C ILE A 159 -28.95 29.47 -31.22
N TRP A 160 -29.44 30.23 -30.23
CA TRP A 160 -30.76 30.02 -29.64
C TRP A 160 -31.48 31.35 -29.33
N GLY A 161 -32.78 31.27 -29.06
CA GLY A 161 -33.66 32.42 -28.83
C GLY A 161 -34.78 32.45 -29.86
N GLN A 162 -34.94 33.56 -30.59
CA GLN A 162 -35.91 33.66 -31.69
C GLN A 162 -35.55 32.78 -32.91
N VAL A 163 -34.30 32.32 -32.99
CA VAL A 163 -33.80 31.40 -34.01
C VAL A 163 -33.02 30.31 -33.30
N GLU A 164 -33.29 29.06 -33.64
CA GLU A 164 -32.56 27.89 -33.13
C GLU A 164 -31.78 27.26 -34.27
N GLN A 165 -30.46 27.25 -34.15
CA GLN A 165 -29.57 26.64 -35.12
C GLN A 165 -28.35 26.05 -34.42
N GLN A 166 -27.97 24.85 -34.83
CA GLN A 166 -26.75 24.20 -34.37
C GLN A 166 -26.00 23.64 -35.57
N ASN A 167 -24.77 24.10 -35.79
CA ASN A 167 -23.93 23.62 -36.87
C ASN A 167 -22.60 23.10 -36.31
N GLU A 168 -22.13 21.98 -36.86
CA GLU A 168 -20.76 21.52 -36.68
C GLU A 168 -19.94 21.91 -37.91
N LEU A 169 -19.01 22.84 -37.71
CA LEU A 169 -18.23 23.47 -38.77
C LEU A 169 -16.79 23.01 -38.67
N THR A 170 -16.31 22.31 -39.70
CA THR A 170 -14.93 21.85 -39.77
C THR A 170 -14.03 23.00 -40.25
N VAL A 171 -12.88 23.18 -39.59
CA VAL A 171 -11.85 24.14 -40.00
C VAL A 171 -11.10 23.57 -41.20
N ASP A 172 -11.19 24.26 -42.34
CA ASP A 172 -10.52 23.89 -43.58
C ASP A 172 -8.99 24.05 -43.50
N LYS A 173 -8.28 23.62 -44.55
CA LYS A 173 -6.80 23.70 -44.62
C LYS A 173 -6.28 25.14 -44.65
N GLU A 174 -7.11 26.09 -45.07
CA GLU A 174 -6.81 27.52 -45.06
C GLU A 174 -7.13 28.17 -43.69
N GLY A 175 -7.61 27.40 -42.72
CA GLY A 175 -7.89 27.87 -41.38
C GLY A 175 -9.24 28.58 -41.22
N ARG A 176 -10.20 28.30 -42.10
CA ARG A 176 -11.52 28.93 -42.13
C ARG A 176 -12.63 27.93 -41.80
N ILE A 177 -13.74 28.45 -41.30
CA ILE A 177 -15.02 27.73 -41.25
C ILE A 177 -16.00 28.35 -42.22
N PHE A 178 -16.85 27.54 -42.84
CA PHE A 178 -17.92 28.03 -43.70
C PHE A 178 -19.24 28.10 -42.93
N ILE A 179 -19.78 29.31 -42.77
CA ILE A 179 -21.07 29.51 -42.10
C ILE A 179 -22.14 29.74 -43.17
N PRO A 180 -23.22 28.92 -43.24
CA PRO A 180 -24.23 29.05 -44.30
C PRO A 180 -24.82 30.45 -44.47
N SER A 181 -24.96 31.21 -43.37
CA SER A 181 -25.56 32.55 -43.35
C SER A 181 -24.57 33.72 -43.40
N ALA A 182 -23.25 33.46 -43.37
CA ALA A 182 -22.22 34.51 -43.31
C ALA A 182 -21.00 34.26 -44.22
N GLY A 183 -20.89 33.08 -44.85
CA GLY A 183 -19.77 32.70 -45.69
C GLY A 183 -18.54 32.25 -44.90
N PRO A 184 -17.33 32.30 -45.52
CA PRO A 184 -16.11 31.82 -44.90
C PRO A 184 -15.57 32.78 -43.83
N VAL A 185 -15.18 32.25 -42.67
CA VAL A 185 -14.63 33.00 -41.54
C VAL A 185 -13.31 32.39 -41.08
N VAL A 186 -12.25 33.20 -41.00
CA VAL A 186 -10.94 32.75 -40.50
C VAL A 186 -11.01 32.56 -38.99
N VAL A 187 -10.64 31.37 -38.52
CA VAL A 187 -10.64 30.99 -37.10
C VAL A 187 -9.32 30.39 -36.63
N SER A 188 -8.45 29.98 -37.56
CA SER A 188 -7.13 29.43 -37.21
C SER A 188 -6.27 30.47 -36.49
N GLY A 189 -5.56 30.03 -35.46
CA GLY A 189 -4.73 30.88 -34.61
C GLY A 189 -5.50 31.63 -33.51
N GLN A 190 -6.83 31.47 -33.43
CA GLN A 190 -7.66 32.09 -32.40
C GLN A 190 -8.06 31.09 -31.31
N THR A 191 -8.34 31.61 -30.12
CA THR A 191 -8.99 30.88 -29.02
C THR A 191 -10.51 30.81 -29.21
N ILE A 192 -11.18 29.93 -28.46
CA ILE A 192 -12.65 29.83 -28.49
C ILE A 192 -13.33 31.16 -28.15
N ASP A 193 -12.81 31.92 -27.18
CA ASP A 193 -13.39 33.22 -26.80
C ASP A 193 -13.24 34.26 -27.91
N GLU A 194 -12.08 34.29 -28.57
CA GLU A 194 -11.81 35.17 -29.72
C GLU A 194 -12.72 34.83 -30.90
N ILE A 195 -12.95 33.54 -31.15
CA ILE A 195 -13.87 33.07 -32.19
C ILE A 195 -15.31 33.44 -31.84
N ASN A 196 -15.74 33.25 -30.59
CA ASN A 196 -17.06 33.67 -30.13
C ASN A 196 -17.32 35.16 -30.45
N ARG A 197 -16.36 36.03 -30.14
CA ARG A 197 -16.44 37.48 -30.44
C ARG A 197 -16.45 37.75 -31.94
N THR A 198 -15.58 37.08 -32.70
CA THR A 198 -15.48 37.22 -34.15
C THR A 198 -16.77 36.80 -34.84
N LEU A 199 -17.33 35.65 -34.47
CA LEU A 199 -18.58 35.14 -35.04
C LEU A 199 -19.78 36.00 -34.63
N THR A 200 -19.86 36.45 -33.38
CA THR A 200 -20.90 37.38 -32.94
C THR A 200 -20.90 38.64 -33.80
N LYS A 201 -19.72 39.23 -34.07
CA LYS A 201 -19.57 40.42 -34.90
C LYS A 201 -19.98 40.19 -36.36
N GLN A 202 -19.60 39.05 -36.94
CA GLN A 202 -19.92 38.75 -38.34
C GLN A 202 -21.41 38.39 -38.52
N LEU A 203 -21.97 37.55 -37.66
CA LEU A 203 -23.34 37.07 -37.77
C LEU A 203 -24.37 38.13 -37.38
N SER A 204 -23.99 39.14 -36.59
CA SER A 204 -24.88 40.28 -36.30
C SER A 204 -25.33 41.05 -37.55
N ARG A 205 -24.64 40.89 -38.69
CA ARG A 205 -25.03 41.50 -39.97
C ARG A 205 -26.21 40.79 -40.63
N SER A 206 -26.37 39.49 -40.42
CA SER A 206 -27.44 38.67 -40.99
C SER A 206 -28.51 38.27 -39.97
N ILE A 207 -28.18 38.25 -38.68
CA ILE A 207 -29.07 37.91 -37.57
C ILE A 207 -29.18 39.12 -36.63
N GLN A 208 -30.20 39.96 -36.86
CA GLN A 208 -30.39 41.22 -36.11
C GLN A 208 -30.53 41.01 -34.59
N GLY A 209 -31.11 39.88 -34.15
CA GLY A 209 -31.34 39.57 -32.75
C GLY A 209 -30.08 39.38 -31.89
N LEU A 210 -28.90 39.17 -32.51
CA LEU A 210 -27.61 39.08 -31.81
C LEU A 210 -27.10 40.45 -31.31
N SER A 211 -27.48 41.52 -32.03
CA SER A 211 -27.08 42.91 -31.74
C SER A 211 -28.25 43.80 -31.30
N SER A 212 -29.47 43.27 -31.19
CA SER A 212 -30.64 44.03 -30.72
C SER A 212 -30.53 44.36 -29.23
N THR A 213 -31.19 45.44 -28.80
CA THR A 213 -31.36 45.78 -27.38
C THR A 213 -32.85 45.92 -27.07
N PRO A 214 -33.47 45.02 -26.30
CA PRO A 214 -32.87 43.84 -25.65
C PRO A 214 -32.44 42.76 -26.66
N ARG A 215 -31.43 41.94 -26.30
CA ARG A 215 -31.01 40.79 -27.12
C ARG A 215 -32.12 39.75 -27.18
N SER A 216 -32.40 39.25 -28.38
CA SER A 216 -33.40 38.20 -28.60
C SER A 216 -32.80 36.88 -29.12
N VAL A 217 -31.50 36.89 -29.44
CA VAL A 217 -30.73 35.72 -29.90
C VAL A 217 -29.39 35.68 -29.16
N TRP A 218 -28.94 34.48 -28.82
CA TRP A 218 -27.65 34.19 -28.17
C TRP A 218 -26.84 33.23 -29.05
N LEU A 219 -25.51 33.33 -28.94
CA LEU A 219 -24.55 32.51 -29.69
C LEU A 219 -23.49 31.97 -28.73
N ASP A 220 -23.15 30.71 -28.88
CA ASP A 220 -22.04 30.05 -28.21
C ASP A 220 -21.27 29.16 -29.20
N VAL A 221 -19.95 29.14 -29.05
CA VAL A 221 -19.02 28.33 -29.83
C VAL A 221 -18.30 27.41 -28.87
N THR A 222 -18.40 26.11 -29.15
CA THR A 222 -17.69 25.06 -28.43
C THR A 222 -16.89 24.22 -29.41
N LEU A 223 -15.93 23.46 -28.92
CA LEU A 223 -15.18 22.52 -29.74
C LEU A 223 -15.90 21.17 -29.72
N ALA A 224 -16.37 20.72 -30.88
CA ALA A 224 -16.99 19.39 -31.05
C ALA A 224 -15.95 18.29 -31.17
N LYS A 225 -14.82 18.57 -31.85
CA LYS A 225 -13.73 17.63 -32.09
C LYS A 225 -12.41 18.37 -32.14
N VAL A 226 -11.43 17.92 -31.36
CA VAL A 226 -10.02 18.33 -31.48
C VAL A 226 -9.34 17.56 -32.59
N ARG A 227 -8.45 18.22 -33.33
CA ARG A 227 -7.57 17.54 -34.29
C ARG A 227 -6.70 16.52 -33.56
N PRO A 228 -6.62 15.27 -34.07
CA PRO A 228 -5.73 14.26 -33.52
C PRO A 228 -4.27 14.65 -33.74
N LYS A 229 -3.41 14.41 -32.75
CA LYS A 229 -1.96 14.48 -32.92
C LYS A 229 -1.42 13.06 -33.06
N ARG A 230 -0.51 12.84 -34.00
CA ARG A 230 0.23 11.58 -34.11
C ARG A 230 1.58 11.74 -33.43
N VAL A 231 1.91 10.85 -32.50
CA VAL A 231 3.21 10.79 -31.83
C VAL A 231 3.79 9.38 -31.95
N PHE A 232 5.09 9.25 -31.81
CA PHE A 232 5.77 7.95 -31.83
C PHE A 232 6.40 7.69 -30.47
N ILE A 233 6.14 6.52 -29.90
CA ILE A 233 6.64 6.14 -28.58
C ILE A 233 7.55 4.93 -28.79
N MET A 234 8.83 5.08 -28.48
CA MET A 234 9.88 4.14 -28.85
C MET A 234 10.84 3.85 -27.69
N GLY A 235 11.60 2.75 -27.81
CA GLY A 235 12.56 2.31 -26.82
C GLY A 235 11.97 1.31 -25.83
N GLU A 236 12.43 1.35 -24.58
CA GLU A 236 12.06 0.41 -23.51
C GLU A 236 10.69 0.72 -22.89
N VAL A 237 9.64 0.55 -23.68
CA VAL A 237 8.23 0.70 -23.26
C VAL A 237 7.48 -0.59 -23.50
N THR A 238 6.36 -0.79 -22.78
CA THR A 238 5.57 -2.02 -22.88
C THR A 238 5.01 -2.23 -24.30
N ASN A 239 4.47 -1.17 -24.93
CA ASN A 239 3.94 -1.23 -26.29
C ASN A 239 4.53 -0.08 -27.15
N PRO A 240 5.66 -0.30 -27.84
CA PRO A 240 6.23 0.73 -28.73
C PRO A 240 5.40 0.85 -30.01
N GLY A 241 5.29 2.06 -30.57
CA GLY A 241 4.52 2.29 -31.79
C GLY A 241 4.14 3.75 -32.04
N GLY A 242 3.37 3.96 -33.11
CA GLY A 242 2.74 5.24 -33.42
C GLY A 242 1.35 5.34 -32.79
N TYR A 243 1.08 6.43 -32.07
CA TYR A 243 -0.15 6.64 -31.31
C TYR A 243 -0.82 7.95 -31.71
N THR A 244 -2.15 7.91 -31.76
CA THR A 244 -2.97 9.11 -31.88
C THR A 244 -3.34 9.57 -30.48
N VAL A 245 -2.95 10.80 -30.14
CA VAL A 245 -3.19 11.42 -28.85
C VAL A 245 -3.97 12.73 -29.04
N ASN A 246 -4.64 13.18 -27.98
CA ASN A 246 -5.37 14.44 -28.05
C ASN A 246 -4.40 15.63 -28.00
N SER A 247 -4.90 16.82 -28.34
CA SER A 247 -4.05 18.01 -28.43
C SER A 247 -3.44 18.48 -27.10
N TYR A 248 -3.92 17.99 -25.96
CA TYR A 248 -3.40 18.32 -24.62
C TYR A 248 -2.48 17.27 -24.02
N SER A 249 -2.26 16.17 -24.74
CA SER A 249 -1.48 15.07 -24.22
C SER A 249 -0.06 15.52 -23.90
N THR A 250 0.48 14.92 -22.85
CA THR A 250 1.84 15.15 -22.35
C THR A 250 2.68 13.90 -22.52
N ILE A 251 3.96 13.97 -22.16
CA ILE A 251 4.81 12.78 -22.16
C ILE A 251 4.26 11.76 -21.18
N PHE A 252 3.85 12.18 -19.98
CA PHE A 252 3.30 11.26 -18.98
C PHE A 252 2.04 10.54 -19.46
N SER A 253 1.04 11.29 -19.97
CA SER A 253 -0.21 10.69 -20.46
C SER A 253 0.02 9.77 -21.66
N SER A 254 0.99 10.12 -22.52
CA SER A 254 1.36 9.31 -23.69
C SER A 254 2.06 8.02 -23.28
N LEU A 255 2.99 8.07 -22.33
CA LEU A 255 3.63 6.88 -21.76
C LEU A 255 2.60 5.97 -21.06
N PHE A 256 1.61 6.57 -20.43
CA PHE A 256 0.52 5.84 -19.79
C PHE A 256 -0.30 5.03 -20.79
N ALA A 257 -0.65 5.62 -21.93
CA ALA A 257 -1.41 4.98 -23.00
C ALA A 257 -0.71 3.73 -23.57
N VAL A 258 0.62 3.64 -23.46
CA VAL A 258 1.40 2.48 -23.91
C VAL A 258 1.72 1.47 -22.81
N GLY A 259 1.23 1.69 -21.59
CA GLY A 259 1.54 0.86 -20.43
C GLY A 259 2.88 1.17 -19.77
N GLY A 260 3.46 2.34 -20.05
CA GLY A 260 4.66 2.87 -19.42
C GLY A 260 5.99 2.22 -19.85
N PRO A 261 7.10 2.77 -19.36
CA PRO A 261 8.42 2.16 -19.45
C PRO A 261 8.47 0.75 -18.85
N THR A 262 9.24 -0.16 -19.47
CA THR A 262 9.56 -1.47 -18.86
C THR A 262 10.61 -1.29 -17.76
N VAL A 263 10.82 -2.28 -16.89
CA VAL A 263 11.86 -2.21 -15.84
C VAL A 263 13.29 -2.05 -16.38
N ASN A 264 13.51 -2.34 -17.67
CA ASN A 264 14.76 -2.10 -18.38
C ASN A 264 14.86 -0.66 -18.92
N GLY A 265 13.75 0.05 -19.04
CA GLY A 265 13.67 1.43 -19.50
C GLY A 265 13.86 2.44 -18.39
N SER A 266 14.54 3.54 -18.71
CA SER A 266 14.77 4.61 -17.74
C SER A 266 13.47 5.35 -17.43
N LEU A 267 13.17 5.52 -16.14
CA LEU A 267 12.12 6.47 -15.70
C LEU A 267 12.64 7.90 -15.62
N ARG A 268 13.95 8.10 -15.73
CA ARG A 268 14.62 9.35 -15.36
C ARG A 268 15.24 10.12 -16.52
N GLU A 269 15.47 9.43 -17.64
CA GLU A 269 16.08 9.98 -18.87
C GLU A 269 15.13 9.85 -20.08
N VAL A 270 13.82 10.00 -19.87
CA VAL A 270 12.84 10.01 -20.96
C VAL A 270 13.09 11.22 -21.85
N ARG A 271 13.13 11.03 -23.17
CA ARG A 271 13.48 12.09 -24.13
C ARG A 271 12.31 12.41 -25.02
N LEU A 272 12.05 13.70 -25.21
CA LEU A 272 11.20 14.20 -26.28
C LEU A 272 12.07 14.66 -27.43
N ILE A 273 11.86 14.08 -28.61
CA ILE A 273 12.59 14.39 -29.83
C ILE A 273 11.61 15.03 -30.81
N ARG A 274 11.94 16.23 -31.28
CA ARG A 274 11.17 17.00 -32.26
C ARG A 274 12.12 17.52 -33.31
N ASP A 275 11.76 17.38 -34.59
CA ASP A 275 12.62 17.77 -35.73
C ASP A 275 14.04 17.22 -35.61
N ASN A 276 14.15 15.95 -35.19
CA ASN A 276 15.40 15.23 -34.96
C ASN A 276 16.33 15.82 -33.88
N LYS A 277 15.81 16.63 -32.95
CA LYS A 277 16.53 17.21 -31.81
C LYS A 277 15.86 16.83 -30.50
N VAL A 278 16.66 16.55 -29.47
CA VAL A 278 16.14 16.36 -28.11
C VAL A 278 15.71 17.73 -27.58
N VAL A 279 14.40 17.96 -27.49
CA VAL A 279 13.81 19.23 -27.03
C VAL A 279 13.51 19.23 -25.53
N ALA A 280 13.35 18.05 -24.93
CA ALA A 280 13.19 17.91 -23.48
C ALA A 280 13.75 16.58 -22.98
N LYS A 281 14.22 16.60 -21.72
CA LYS A 281 14.49 15.41 -20.91
C LYS A 281 13.58 15.45 -19.69
N VAL A 282 12.91 14.34 -19.42
CA VAL A 282 11.92 14.24 -18.34
C VAL A 282 12.33 13.18 -17.35
N ASP A 283 12.38 13.57 -16.08
CA ASP A 283 12.58 12.69 -14.94
C ASP A 283 11.23 12.42 -14.25
N LEU A 284 10.69 11.22 -14.48
CA LEU A 284 9.41 10.81 -13.91
C LEU A 284 9.49 10.61 -12.39
N TYR A 285 10.67 10.45 -11.78
CA TYR A 285 10.76 10.39 -10.32
C TYR A 285 10.32 11.71 -9.68
N LEU A 286 10.62 12.86 -10.31
CA LEU A 286 10.22 14.17 -9.80
C LEU A 286 8.70 14.34 -9.82
N TYR A 287 8.04 13.78 -10.84
CA TYR A 287 6.59 13.75 -10.94
C TYR A 287 5.97 12.88 -9.83
N LEU A 288 6.53 11.68 -9.60
CA LEU A 288 6.02 10.73 -8.60
C LEU A 288 6.27 11.17 -7.14
N THR A 289 7.27 12.02 -6.91
CA THR A 289 7.62 12.51 -5.57
C THR A 289 7.10 13.90 -5.27
N GLY A 290 6.37 14.52 -6.20
CA GLY A 290 5.64 15.78 -5.99
C GLY A 290 6.53 17.02 -5.88
N ALA A 291 7.79 16.93 -6.29
CA ALA A 291 8.76 18.00 -6.06
C ALA A 291 8.59 19.19 -7.04
N GLU A 292 8.08 18.99 -8.26
CA GLU A 292 7.92 20.06 -9.25
C GLU A 292 6.72 19.83 -10.19
N LYS A 293 5.84 20.84 -10.34
CA LYS A 293 4.65 20.79 -11.22
C LYS A 293 4.97 20.98 -12.72
N ASN A 294 6.21 21.29 -13.09
CA ASN A 294 6.53 21.89 -14.40
C ASN A 294 7.39 21.01 -15.33
N THR A 295 7.54 19.71 -15.05
CA THR A 295 8.40 18.81 -15.85
C THR A 295 7.65 18.02 -16.93
N ASP A 296 6.31 18.01 -16.91
CA ASP A 296 5.52 17.27 -17.91
C ASP A 296 5.25 18.13 -19.15
N VAL A 297 5.88 17.74 -20.27
CA VAL A 297 5.89 18.53 -21.50
C VAL A 297 4.76 18.09 -22.44
N ARG A 298 4.01 19.07 -22.96
CA ARG A 298 2.97 18.84 -23.99
C ARG A 298 3.59 18.35 -25.29
N VAL A 299 3.02 17.29 -25.86
CA VAL A 299 3.50 16.71 -27.11
C VAL A 299 2.88 17.40 -28.33
N GLN A 300 3.65 17.43 -29.42
CA GLN A 300 3.27 17.98 -30.71
C GLN A 300 3.18 16.87 -31.76
N ASN A 301 2.57 17.21 -32.89
CA ASN A 301 2.46 16.26 -33.99
C ASN A 301 3.85 15.86 -34.50
N ASN A 302 4.03 14.57 -34.76
CA ASN A 302 5.28 13.91 -35.15
C ASN A 302 6.40 13.92 -34.09
N ASP A 303 6.10 14.27 -32.83
CA ASP A 303 7.07 14.08 -31.74
C ASP A 303 7.40 12.60 -31.54
N ILE A 304 8.65 12.33 -31.18
CA ILE A 304 9.10 11.00 -30.74
C ILE A 304 9.39 11.07 -29.24
N ILE A 305 8.68 10.27 -28.46
CA ILE A 305 8.97 10.00 -27.05
C ILE A 305 9.86 8.76 -27.02
N PHE A 306 11.12 8.94 -26.65
CA PHE A 306 12.10 7.87 -26.61
C PHE A 306 12.49 7.55 -25.16
N VAL A 307 12.27 6.30 -24.76
CA VAL A 307 12.66 5.77 -23.45
C VAL A 307 13.95 4.95 -23.62
N PRO A 308 15.11 5.48 -23.21
CA PRO A 308 16.36 4.74 -23.31
C PRO A 308 16.41 3.60 -22.29
N THR A 309 17.37 2.69 -22.47
CA THR A 309 17.71 1.72 -21.44
C THR A 309 18.18 2.42 -20.17
N ARG A 310 17.76 1.89 -19.02
CA ARG A 310 18.30 2.22 -17.71
C ARG A 310 19.77 1.83 -17.67
N LYS A 311 20.57 2.67 -17.02
CA LYS A 311 22.02 2.46 -16.90
C LYS A 311 22.44 1.89 -15.55
N SER A 312 22.20 2.63 -14.48
CA SER A 312 22.72 2.30 -13.16
C SER A 312 21.60 2.14 -12.15
N THR A 313 21.74 1.11 -11.31
CA THR A 313 20.71 0.65 -10.38
C THR A 313 21.29 0.49 -8.99
N VAL A 314 20.59 0.97 -7.98
CA VAL A 314 20.94 0.82 -6.56
C VAL A 314 19.78 0.16 -5.83
N TYR A 315 20.09 -0.77 -4.95
CA TYR A 315 19.14 -1.48 -4.12
C TYR A 315 19.15 -0.85 -2.72
N ILE A 316 17.99 -0.48 -2.20
CA ILE A 316 17.86 0.09 -0.86
C ILE A 316 16.90 -0.78 -0.04
N ARG A 317 17.34 -1.26 1.12
CA ARG A 317 16.56 -2.17 1.98
C ARG A 317 16.71 -1.86 3.46
N GLY A 318 15.90 -2.56 4.26
CA GLY A 318 15.93 -2.50 5.72
C GLY A 318 14.99 -1.43 6.25
N ASP A 319 15.42 -0.75 7.31
CA ASP A 319 14.61 0.18 8.09
C ASP A 319 14.53 1.58 7.46
N ILE A 320 13.80 1.63 6.35
CA ILE A 320 13.60 2.79 5.48
C ILE A 320 12.16 2.81 4.98
N ARG A 321 11.60 4.00 4.68
CA ARG A 321 10.16 4.12 4.39
C ARG A 321 9.71 3.37 3.13
N ARG A 322 10.54 3.37 2.08
CA ARG A 322 10.26 2.65 0.83
C ARG A 322 11.48 1.82 0.42
N PRO A 323 11.61 0.58 0.92
CA PRO A 323 12.58 -0.37 0.39
C PRO A 323 12.30 -0.62 -1.10
N GLY A 324 13.32 -0.66 -1.93
CA GLY A 324 13.13 -0.79 -3.38
C GLY A 324 14.41 -0.69 -4.19
N VAL A 325 14.23 -0.70 -5.49
CA VAL A 325 15.28 -0.59 -6.49
C VAL A 325 15.15 0.74 -7.22
N TYR A 326 16.21 1.53 -7.17
CA TYR A 326 16.25 2.93 -7.61
C TYR A 326 17.24 3.11 -8.75
N GLU A 327 16.87 3.95 -9.71
CA GLU A 327 17.77 4.35 -10.79
C GLU A 327 18.71 5.48 -10.33
N LEU A 328 20.01 5.29 -10.56
CA LEU A 328 21.07 6.23 -10.19
C LEU A 328 21.51 7.02 -11.42
N LEU A 329 21.37 8.35 -11.39
CA LEU A 329 21.91 9.21 -12.43
C LEU A 329 23.39 9.57 -12.15
N PRO A 330 24.17 9.93 -13.19
CA PRO A 330 25.55 10.38 -13.00
C PRO A 330 25.63 11.59 -12.06
N GLY A 331 26.48 11.51 -11.03
CA GLY A 331 26.69 12.57 -10.04
C GLY A 331 25.71 12.54 -8.86
N GLU A 332 24.68 11.68 -8.89
CA GLU A 332 23.83 11.46 -7.73
C GLU A 332 24.51 10.61 -6.67
N GLN A 333 24.05 10.82 -5.44
CA GLN A 333 24.65 10.25 -4.25
C GLN A 333 23.57 9.69 -3.32
N LEU A 334 24.00 9.04 -2.25
CA LEU A 334 23.15 8.28 -1.35
C LEU A 334 22.00 9.11 -0.75
N LYS A 335 22.24 10.39 -0.40
CA LYS A 335 21.17 11.25 0.13
C LYS A 335 20.01 11.36 -0.85
N LYS A 336 20.29 11.56 -2.14
CA LYS A 336 19.25 11.78 -3.15
C LYS A 336 18.37 10.55 -3.35
N LEU A 337 18.97 9.36 -3.41
CA LEU A 337 18.20 8.12 -3.52
C LEU A 337 17.41 7.83 -2.23
N THR A 338 17.95 8.21 -1.08
CA THR A 338 17.22 8.10 0.20
C THR A 338 16.00 9.04 0.24
N GLU A 339 16.06 10.23 -0.39
CA GLU A 339 14.89 11.10 -0.58
C GLU A 339 13.80 10.42 -1.41
N TYR A 340 14.16 9.77 -2.53
CA TYR A 340 13.21 9.00 -3.34
C TYR A 340 12.60 7.81 -2.58
N ALA A 341 13.40 7.19 -1.70
CA ALA A 341 12.94 6.16 -0.78
C ALA A 341 12.05 6.68 0.37
N GLY A 342 11.72 7.97 0.36
CA GLY A 342 10.88 8.61 1.38
C GLY A 342 11.61 8.89 2.69
N GLY A 343 12.93 8.75 2.75
CA GLY A 343 13.72 8.90 3.95
C GLY A 343 13.70 7.69 4.88
N TYR A 344 14.49 7.76 5.95
CA TYR A 344 14.61 6.73 6.98
C TYR A 344 13.42 6.72 7.95
N THR A 345 13.24 5.59 8.66
CA THR A 345 12.25 5.45 9.74
C THR A 345 12.83 5.95 11.07
N PRO A 346 11.99 6.21 12.10
CA PRO A 346 12.47 6.59 13.44
C PRO A 346 13.34 5.52 14.12
N SER A 347 13.15 4.26 13.77
CA SER A 347 13.93 3.13 14.27
C SER A 347 15.23 2.90 13.49
N SER A 348 15.50 3.66 12.42
CA SER A 348 16.69 3.46 11.60
C SER A 348 17.98 3.84 12.35
N TYR A 349 18.94 2.92 12.41
CA TYR A 349 20.25 3.11 13.03
C TYR A 349 21.21 3.84 12.07
N LEU A 350 21.10 5.17 12.06
CA LEU A 350 21.84 6.05 11.14
C LEU A 350 23.36 6.09 11.35
N GLU A 351 23.87 5.59 12.47
CA GLU A 351 25.32 5.55 12.71
C GLU A 351 26.03 4.48 11.88
N ARG A 352 25.28 3.49 11.39
CA ARG A 352 25.80 2.44 10.52
C ARG A 352 24.77 2.07 9.45
N VAL A 353 24.83 2.78 8.34
CA VAL A 353 24.23 2.35 7.07
C VAL A 353 25.30 1.60 6.29
N GLN A 354 25.02 0.37 5.86
CA GLN A 354 26.01 -0.45 5.18
C GLN A 354 25.75 -0.52 3.68
N VAL A 355 26.79 -0.31 2.89
CA VAL A 355 26.79 -0.54 1.44
C VAL A 355 27.57 -1.81 1.14
N GLU A 356 26.92 -2.77 0.51
CA GLU A 356 27.59 -3.89 -0.17
C GLU A 356 27.80 -3.48 -1.64
N ARG A 357 29.07 -3.29 -2.01
CA ARG A 357 29.47 -2.87 -3.35
C ARG A 357 30.14 -4.00 -4.11
N ILE A 358 29.73 -4.18 -5.36
CA ILE A 358 30.54 -4.90 -6.35
C ILE A 358 31.50 -3.88 -6.97
N VAL A 359 32.81 -4.10 -6.85
CA VAL A 359 33.82 -3.15 -7.32
C VAL A 359 33.63 -2.93 -8.82
N PRO A 360 33.43 -1.66 -9.27
CA PRO A 360 33.27 -1.34 -10.69
C PRO A 360 34.43 -1.89 -11.51
N PHE A 361 34.15 -2.42 -12.71
CA PHE A 361 35.16 -3.11 -13.53
C PHE A 361 36.42 -2.27 -13.76
N LYS A 362 36.27 -0.94 -13.89
CA LYS A 362 37.37 0.02 -14.10
C LYS A 362 38.28 0.19 -12.88
N GLU A 363 37.80 -0.14 -11.69
CA GLU A 363 38.51 0.00 -10.40
C GLU A 363 39.10 -1.33 -9.92
N ARG A 364 38.83 -2.44 -10.63
CA ARG A 364 39.32 -3.76 -10.22
C ARG A 364 40.82 -3.85 -10.41
N VAL A 365 41.51 -4.22 -9.34
CA VAL A 365 42.93 -4.56 -9.34
C VAL A 365 43.07 -6.08 -9.37
N LYS A 366 44.07 -6.58 -10.09
CA LYS A 366 44.37 -8.02 -10.17
C LYS A 366 44.58 -8.59 -8.75
N ASN A 367 43.91 -9.70 -8.44
CA ASN A 367 43.93 -10.41 -7.15
C ASN A 367 43.22 -9.70 -5.97
N ASP A 368 42.39 -8.69 -6.23
CA ASP A 368 41.56 -8.06 -5.18
C ASP A 368 40.17 -8.68 -5.10
N LEU A 369 39.52 -8.56 -3.94
CA LEU A 369 38.14 -8.99 -3.75
C LEU A 369 37.19 -8.07 -4.52
N GLU A 370 36.33 -8.67 -5.35
CA GLU A 370 35.37 -7.93 -6.18
C GLU A 370 34.15 -7.42 -5.39
N ARG A 371 34.04 -7.77 -4.11
CA ARG A 371 32.97 -7.30 -3.21
C ARG A 371 33.54 -6.69 -1.94
N ARG A 372 32.95 -5.58 -1.49
CA ARG A 372 33.36 -4.89 -0.26
C ARG A 372 32.15 -4.39 0.51
N TYR A 373 32.27 -4.39 1.84
CA TYR A 373 31.35 -3.71 2.75
C TYR A 373 31.90 -2.35 3.12
N ILE A 374 31.03 -1.34 3.11
CA ILE A 374 31.36 0.04 3.42
C ILE A 374 30.34 0.51 4.44
N ASP A 375 30.79 0.75 5.68
CA ASP A 375 29.96 1.27 6.75
C ASP A 375 29.97 2.80 6.72
N ILE A 376 28.78 3.40 6.66
CA ILE A 376 28.56 4.84 6.51
C ILE A 376 27.83 5.35 7.74
N ASN A 377 28.37 6.40 8.36
CA ASN A 377 27.63 7.19 9.34
C ASN A 377 26.73 8.17 8.61
N TYR A 378 25.46 7.82 8.45
CA TYR A 378 24.47 8.63 7.74
C TYR A 378 24.14 9.94 8.49
N ARG A 379 24.38 10.02 9.80
CA ARG A 379 24.25 11.30 10.53
C ARG A 379 25.24 12.35 10.02
N ASP A 380 26.41 11.95 9.56
CA ASP A 380 27.38 12.86 8.96
C ASP A 380 26.88 13.42 7.62
N ILE A 381 26.14 12.62 6.84
CA ILE A 381 25.51 13.07 5.58
C ILE A 381 24.47 14.17 5.87
N LEU A 382 23.70 14.01 6.94
CA LEU A 382 22.68 14.97 7.34
C LEU A 382 23.26 16.26 7.92
N SER A 383 24.35 16.17 8.68
CA SER A 383 24.87 17.30 9.48
C SER A 383 26.06 18.02 8.84
N LYS A 384 26.95 17.31 8.15
CA LYS A 384 28.24 17.84 7.65
C LYS A 384 28.25 18.10 6.14
N ASN A 385 27.11 17.94 5.47
CA ASN A 385 26.96 18.07 4.02
C ASN A 385 27.99 17.25 3.20
N ARG A 386 28.45 16.13 3.78
CA ARG A 386 29.33 15.17 3.10
C ARG A 386 28.50 13.96 2.73
N ASP A 387 28.18 13.82 1.45
CA ASP A 387 27.39 12.70 0.94
C ASP A 387 28.30 11.55 0.46
N TYR A 388 27.69 10.44 0.05
CA TYR A 388 28.38 9.24 -0.36
C TYR A 388 28.04 8.86 -1.80
N ALA A 389 29.07 8.77 -2.64
CA ALA A 389 28.94 8.37 -4.03
C ALA A 389 28.60 6.88 -4.15
N LEU A 390 27.52 6.59 -4.87
CA LEU A 390 27.05 5.24 -5.14
C LEU A 390 27.57 4.72 -6.48
N SER A 391 27.57 3.41 -6.63
CA SER A 391 27.94 2.70 -7.86
C SER A 391 26.80 1.80 -8.30
N ASP A 392 26.80 1.46 -9.59
CA ASP A 392 25.85 0.50 -10.14
C ASP A 392 25.95 -0.85 -9.42
N GLY A 393 24.81 -1.40 -9.02
CA GLY A 393 24.69 -2.65 -8.29
C GLY A 393 24.83 -2.54 -6.76
N ASP A 394 25.13 -1.35 -6.21
CA ASP A 394 25.25 -1.16 -4.76
C ASP A 394 23.98 -1.59 -4.02
N MET A 395 24.16 -2.28 -2.90
CA MET A 395 23.09 -2.66 -1.98
C MET A 395 23.26 -1.89 -0.66
N VAL A 396 22.38 -0.92 -0.43
CA VAL A 396 22.34 -0.09 0.77
C VAL A 396 21.37 -0.72 1.77
N SER A 397 21.87 -1.00 2.98
CA SER A 397 21.12 -1.60 4.06
C SER A 397 21.03 -0.63 5.25
N PHE A 398 19.81 -0.22 5.58
CA PHE A 398 19.49 0.52 6.81
C PHE A 398 19.13 -0.49 7.89
N TYR A 399 19.90 -0.57 8.97
CA TYR A 399 19.57 -1.44 10.10
C TYR A 399 18.64 -0.72 11.08
N SER A 400 17.88 -1.48 11.86
CA SER A 400 17.11 -0.92 12.98
C SER A 400 18.02 -0.74 14.20
N VAL A 401 17.69 0.25 15.03
CA VAL A 401 18.20 0.35 16.39
C VAL A 401 17.82 -0.91 17.16
N GLN A 402 18.65 -1.32 18.10
CA GLN A 402 18.29 -2.42 18.98
C GLN A 402 17.12 -2.01 19.88
N ASP A 403 16.20 -2.94 20.12
CA ASP A 403 15.10 -2.79 21.07
C ASP A 403 15.59 -2.85 22.53
N GLU A 404 16.61 -2.05 22.86
CA GLU A 404 17.19 -1.98 24.19
C GLU A 404 16.82 -0.64 24.83
N VAL A 405 15.75 -0.66 25.62
CA VAL A 405 15.43 0.45 26.51
C VAL A 405 16.41 0.40 27.69
N ARG A 406 17.15 1.49 27.92
CA ARG A 406 18.14 1.53 29.01
C ARG A 406 17.68 2.37 30.19
N ASN A 407 16.74 3.29 30.03
CA ASN A 407 16.37 4.30 31.02
C ASN A 407 15.14 3.93 31.86
N TYR A 408 15.13 2.72 32.43
CA TYR A 408 14.01 2.28 33.25
C TYR A 408 14.43 1.58 34.54
N VAL A 409 13.52 1.48 35.49
CA VAL A 409 13.56 0.57 36.64
C VAL A 409 12.23 -0.17 36.71
N THR A 410 12.23 -1.39 37.22
CA THR A 410 11.00 -2.16 37.42
C THR A 410 10.68 -2.18 38.92
N VAL A 411 9.42 -2.00 39.28
CA VAL A 411 8.94 -2.15 40.65
C VAL A 411 7.85 -3.22 40.66
N SER A 412 8.03 -4.26 41.48
CA SER A 412 7.15 -5.42 41.54
C SER A 412 6.82 -5.85 42.98
N GLY A 413 5.76 -6.66 43.12
CA GLY A 413 5.30 -7.19 44.40
C GLY A 413 4.28 -6.30 45.14
N ALA A 414 4.42 -6.12 46.44
CA ALA A 414 3.45 -5.47 47.34
C ALA A 414 3.49 -3.92 47.26
N VAL A 415 3.35 -3.40 46.04
CA VAL A 415 3.16 -1.97 45.72
C VAL A 415 1.84 -1.78 45.00
N PHE A 416 1.21 -0.60 45.10
CA PHE A 416 -0.12 -0.39 44.53
C PHE A 416 -0.14 -0.53 43.01
N LYS A 417 0.84 0.05 42.32
CA LYS A 417 1.03 -0.04 40.87
C LYS A 417 2.38 -0.68 40.57
N GLN A 418 2.37 -1.95 40.21
CA GLN A 418 3.56 -2.61 39.69
C GLN A 418 3.80 -2.17 38.24
N GLY A 419 5.06 -2.10 37.82
CA GLY A 419 5.35 -1.72 36.44
C GLY A 419 6.79 -1.29 36.20
N THR A 420 7.02 -0.84 34.98
CA THR A 420 8.28 -0.24 34.53
C THR A 420 8.16 1.27 34.57
N TYR A 421 9.10 1.92 35.23
CA TYR A 421 9.13 3.36 35.45
C TYR A 421 10.39 3.96 34.85
N GLN A 422 10.32 5.24 34.47
CA GLN A 422 11.48 5.97 34.00
C GLN A 422 12.55 6.03 35.09
N TYR A 423 13.78 5.69 34.73
CA TYR A 423 14.95 5.94 35.56
C TYR A 423 15.43 7.39 35.39
N LEU A 424 15.68 8.08 36.50
CA LEU A 424 16.35 9.38 36.53
C LEU A 424 17.72 9.27 37.21
N PRO A 425 18.77 9.98 36.76
CA PRO A 425 20.07 9.95 37.42
C PRO A 425 19.97 10.31 38.91
N GLY A 426 20.51 9.46 39.77
CA GLY A 426 20.47 9.64 41.23
C GLY A 426 19.20 9.16 41.93
N MET A 427 18.22 8.62 41.18
CA MET A 427 16.99 8.03 41.71
C MET A 427 17.29 6.91 42.71
N LYS A 428 16.55 6.85 43.81
CA LYS A 428 16.69 5.85 44.86
C LYS A 428 15.49 4.92 44.94
N VAL A 429 15.60 3.83 45.72
CA VAL A 429 14.53 2.84 45.92
C VAL A 429 13.21 3.51 46.33
N ARG A 430 13.26 4.43 47.29
CA ARG A 430 12.05 5.14 47.75
C ARG A 430 11.35 5.87 46.62
N ASP A 431 12.10 6.55 45.76
CA ASP A 431 11.53 7.30 44.63
C ASP A 431 10.78 6.35 43.67
N ALA A 432 11.35 5.17 43.41
CA ALA A 432 10.71 4.14 42.59
C ALA A 432 9.41 3.61 43.23
N VAL A 433 9.44 3.33 44.54
CA VAL A 433 8.26 2.88 45.29
C VAL A 433 7.17 3.95 45.32
N MET A 434 7.54 5.23 45.42
CA MET A 434 6.57 6.33 45.35
C MET A 434 5.94 6.46 43.95
N LEU A 435 6.70 6.26 42.87
CA LEU A 435 6.14 6.20 41.51
C LEU A 435 5.18 5.01 41.31
N ALA A 436 5.43 3.91 42.05
CA ALA A 436 4.56 2.75 42.14
C ALA A 436 3.32 2.96 43.03
N ASP A 437 2.98 4.21 43.35
CA ASP A 437 1.84 4.60 44.18
C ASP A 437 1.93 4.07 45.62
N SER A 438 3.16 3.93 46.13
CA SER A 438 3.50 3.45 47.48
C SER A 438 3.30 1.94 47.71
N LEU A 439 3.62 1.52 48.94
CA LEU A 439 3.50 0.14 49.44
C LEU A 439 2.04 -0.22 49.73
N ARG A 440 1.64 -1.47 49.47
CA ARG A 440 0.33 -2.00 49.88
C ARG A 440 0.32 -2.35 51.38
N PRO A 441 -0.85 -2.42 52.03
CA PRO A 441 -0.94 -2.78 53.45
C PRO A 441 -0.31 -4.13 53.82
N GLU A 442 -0.29 -5.07 52.88
CA GLU A 442 0.31 -6.39 53.03
C GLU A 442 1.82 -6.43 52.73
N SER A 443 2.50 -5.28 52.58
CA SER A 443 3.94 -5.24 52.33
C SER A 443 4.75 -5.79 53.49
N TYR A 444 5.82 -6.52 53.18
CA TYR A 444 6.77 -6.98 54.16
C TYR A 444 7.80 -5.90 54.50
N ASP A 445 7.57 -5.22 55.62
CA ASP A 445 8.31 -4.02 56.02
C ASP A 445 9.79 -4.25 56.37
N ILE A 446 10.20 -5.51 56.58
CA ILE A 446 11.53 -5.87 57.08
C ILE A 446 12.54 -6.03 55.94
N ARG A 447 12.11 -6.45 54.75
CA ARG A 447 13.05 -6.77 53.67
C ARG A 447 12.45 -6.57 52.27
N GLY A 448 13.14 -5.75 51.50
CA GLY A 448 12.99 -5.60 50.06
C GLY A 448 14.28 -5.98 49.35
N GLU A 449 14.19 -6.24 48.05
CA GLU A 449 15.31 -6.69 47.24
C GLU A 449 15.46 -5.83 45.99
N ILE A 450 16.70 -5.60 45.59
CA ILE A 450 17.05 -5.02 44.29
C ILE A 450 17.80 -6.09 43.51
N VAL A 451 17.21 -6.53 42.41
CA VAL A 451 17.90 -7.38 41.44
C VAL A 451 18.60 -6.47 40.44
N ARG A 452 19.93 -6.52 40.42
CA ARG A 452 20.79 -5.62 39.65
C ARG A 452 21.75 -6.40 38.77
N PHE A 453 21.87 -6.01 37.50
CA PHE A 453 22.92 -6.53 36.63
C PHE A 453 24.30 -6.01 37.05
N LEU A 454 25.31 -6.89 37.04
CA LEU A 454 26.71 -6.52 37.20
C LEU A 454 27.25 -5.90 35.91
N GLU A 455 28.50 -5.41 35.93
CA GLU A 455 29.13 -4.73 34.79
C GLU A 455 29.23 -5.61 33.54
N ASP A 456 29.18 -6.94 33.70
CA ASP A 456 29.14 -7.89 32.60
C ASP A 456 27.79 -7.93 31.85
N ASN A 457 26.76 -7.24 32.37
CA ASN A 457 25.38 -7.19 31.86
C ASN A 457 24.76 -8.59 31.67
N ARG A 458 25.26 -9.61 32.39
CA ARG A 458 24.84 -11.02 32.29
C ARG A 458 24.52 -11.60 33.66
N THR A 459 25.38 -11.31 34.64
CA THR A 459 25.23 -11.81 36.00
C THR A 459 24.39 -10.83 36.81
N LYS A 460 23.44 -11.35 37.59
CA LYS A 460 22.62 -10.56 38.49
C LYS A 460 23.12 -10.71 39.93
N THR A 461 23.16 -9.61 40.66
CA THR A 461 23.33 -9.57 42.11
C THR A 461 22.02 -9.14 42.76
N MET A 462 21.85 -9.54 44.02
CA MET A 462 20.70 -9.19 44.83
C MET A 462 21.17 -8.33 46.00
N LEU A 463 20.63 -7.12 46.11
CA LEU A 463 20.89 -6.21 47.22
C LEU A 463 19.65 -6.16 48.10
N SER A 464 19.76 -6.60 49.34
CA SER A 464 18.67 -6.51 50.32
C SER A 464 18.70 -5.16 51.05
N PHE A 465 17.53 -4.60 51.34
CA PHE A 465 17.36 -3.42 52.17
C PHE A 465 16.15 -3.55 53.10
N ASP A 466 16.12 -2.78 54.18
CA ASP A 466 14.98 -2.72 55.11
C ASP A 466 13.93 -1.74 54.54
N VAL A 467 12.71 -2.21 54.31
CA VAL A 467 11.66 -1.43 53.63
C VAL A 467 11.19 -0.29 54.52
N LYS A 468 11.02 -0.53 55.81
CA LYS A 468 10.59 0.48 56.78
C LYS A 468 11.61 1.60 56.92
N ALA A 469 12.89 1.25 57.06
CA ALA A 469 13.98 2.22 57.15
C ALA A 469 14.16 2.99 55.84
N MET A 470 14.00 2.33 54.68
CA MET A 470 14.00 2.96 53.37
C MET A 470 12.88 4.00 53.24
N MET A 471 11.65 3.68 53.64
CA MET A 471 10.52 4.62 53.61
C MET A 471 10.71 5.79 54.58
N ALA A 472 11.34 5.54 55.74
CA ALA A 472 11.73 6.58 56.69
C ALA A 472 12.88 7.49 56.17
N GLY A 473 13.52 7.12 55.07
CA GLY A 473 14.58 7.90 54.43
C GLY A 473 15.99 7.60 54.90
N ASP A 474 16.24 6.47 55.56
CA ASP A 474 17.59 6.06 55.98
C ASP A 474 18.50 5.91 54.75
N PRO A 475 19.61 6.69 54.65
CA PRO A 475 20.53 6.60 53.52
C PRO A 475 21.14 5.20 53.29
N LYS A 476 21.26 4.37 54.33
CA LYS A 476 21.81 3.01 54.21
C LYS A 476 20.86 2.05 53.51
N HIS A 477 19.56 2.25 53.66
CA HIS A 477 18.52 1.39 53.10
C HIS A 477 17.84 2.00 51.86
N ASN A 478 17.95 3.31 51.66
CA ASN A 478 17.49 4.02 50.46
C ASN A 478 18.57 4.05 49.37
N ILE A 479 18.88 2.86 48.83
CA ILE A 479 19.97 2.62 47.88
C ILE A 479 19.73 3.39 46.57
N VAL A 480 20.80 3.94 45.96
CA VAL A 480 20.73 4.56 44.62
C VAL A 480 20.55 3.48 43.56
N LEU A 481 19.53 3.64 42.72
CA LEU A 481 19.21 2.73 41.64
C LEU A 481 20.13 2.97 40.43
N LYS A 482 20.31 1.90 39.66
CA LYS A 482 20.91 1.91 38.33
C LYS A 482 19.84 1.58 37.30
N PRO A 483 20.05 1.95 36.03
CA PRO A 483 19.12 1.57 34.99
C PRO A 483 19.01 0.04 34.88
N LYS A 484 17.80 -0.45 34.60
CA LYS A 484 17.36 -1.85 34.58
C LYS A 484 17.31 -2.57 35.93
N ASP A 485 17.49 -1.87 37.04
CA ASP A 485 17.26 -2.46 38.37
C ASP A 485 15.78 -2.87 38.52
N GLU A 486 15.57 -3.99 39.19
CA GLU A 486 14.25 -4.46 39.60
C GLU A 486 14.13 -4.38 41.12
N VAL A 487 13.23 -3.53 41.62
CA VAL A 487 12.89 -3.38 43.02
C VAL A 487 11.71 -4.29 43.34
N ILE A 488 11.94 -5.25 44.22
CA ILE A 488 10.96 -6.25 44.64
C ILE A 488 10.58 -5.97 46.10
N ILE A 489 9.29 -5.72 46.32
CA ILE A 489 8.70 -5.63 47.67
C ILE A 489 7.87 -6.89 47.89
N HIS A 490 8.24 -7.74 48.85
CA HIS A 490 7.48 -8.95 49.13
C HIS A 490 6.20 -8.65 49.93
N SER A 491 5.20 -9.51 49.82
CA SER A 491 4.05 -9.50 50.75
C SER A 491 4.34 -10.34 51.99
N VAL A 492 3.66 -10.04 53.09
CA VAL A 492 3.79 -10.74 54.38
C VAL A 492 3.49 -12.25 54.25
N ASP A 493 2.66 -12.65 53.27
CA ASP A 493 2.32 -14.06 52.99
C ASP A 493 3.54 -14.92 52.62
N VAL A 494 4.54 -14.32 51.96
CA VAL A 494 5.78 -15.03 51.56
C VAL A 494 6.66 -15.36 52.78
N SER A 495 6.48 -14.64 53.90
CA SER A 495 7.31 -14.77 55.12
C SER A 495 6.76 -15.74 56.18
N ARG A 496 5.72 -16.54 55.87
CA ARG A 496 5.19 -17.63 56.73
C ARG A 496 4.79 -17.21 58.16
N LEU A 497 3.99 -16.16 58.30
CA LEU A 497 3.05 -16.08 59.43
C LEU A 497 1.65 -16.24 58.86
N GLY A 498 1.28 -17.48 58.49
CA GLY A 498 -0.12 -17.81 58.27
C GLY A 498 -0.95 -17.43 59.51
N PRO A 499 -2.28 -17.30 59.39
CA PRO A 499 -3.13 -16.93 60.53
C PRO A 499 -2.76 -17.79 61.74
N GLN A 500 -2.47 -17.16 62.87
CA GLN A 500 -2.29 -17.90 64.12
C GLN A 500 -3.64 -18.54 64.48
N PHE A 501 -3.62 -19.72 65.09
CA PHE A 501 -4.83 -20.41 65.48
C PHE A 501 -4.81 -20.65 66.99
N VAL A 502 -5.99 -20.60 67.59
CA VAL A 502 -6.26 -21.12 68.92
C VAL A 502 -7.22 -22.30 68.78
N GLU A 503 -7.01 -23.33 69.57
CA GLU A 503 -7.81 -24.55 69.52
C GLU A 503 -8.53 -24.73 70.84
N ILE A 504 -9.83 -25.02 70.77
CA ILE A 504 -10.67 -25.27 71.94
C ILE A 504 -11.25 -26.67 71.85
N PHE A 505 -11.04 -27.43 72.91
CA PHE A 505 -11.48 -28.82 73.05
C PHE A 505 -12.29 -29.01 74.33
N GLY A 506 -12.99 -30.14 74.40
CA GLY A 506 -13.81 -30.52 75.55
C GLY A 506 -15.29 -30.25 75.35
N LYS A 507 -16.00 -29.94 76.43
CA LYS A 507 -17.46 -29.84 76.51
C LYS A 507 -17.97 -28.45 76.06
N VAL A 508 -17.63 -28.08 74.83
CA VAL A 508 -18.13 -26.89 74.13
C VAL A 508 -18.97 -27.33 72.92
N LYS A 509 -19.92 -26.50 72.47
CA LYS A 509 -20.87 -26.90 71.42
C LYS A 509 -20.20 -27.14 70.07
N ARG A 510 -19.12 -26.41 69.77
CA ARG A 510 -18.35 -26.51 68.54
C ARG A 510 -16.85 -26.51 68.89
N PRO A 511 -16.29 -27.66 69.30
CA PRO A 511 -14.85 -27.77 69.50
C PRO A 511 -14.13 -27.70 68.15
N GLY A 512 -12.93 -27.16 68.14
CA GLY A 512 -12.12 -27.05 66.92
C GLY A 512 -11.15 -25.88 66.92
N ARG A 513 -10.57 -25.63 65.75
CA ARG A 513 -9.58 -24.57 65.52
C ARG A 513 -10.24 -23.29 65.05
N TYR A 514 -9.88 -22.20 65.70
CA TYR A 514 -10.35 -20.85 65.42
C TYR A 514 -9.15 -19.96 65.10
N VAL A 515 -9.34 -19.01 64.19
CA VAL A 515 -8.31 -18.01 63.88
C VAL A 515 -8.12 -17.12 65.11
N LEU A 516 -6.88 -17.03 65.60
CA LEU A 516 -6.51 -16.15 66.70
C LEU A 516 -6.38 -14.72 66.17
N THR A 517 -7.25 -13.84 66.63
CA THR A 517 -7.17 -12.40 66.34
C THR A 517 -6.36 -11.68 67.42
N ARG A 518 -5.84 -10.48 67.10
CA ARG A 518 -5.26 -9.61 68.13
C ARG A 518 -6.33 -9.32 69.20
N GLU A 519 -5.92 -9.38 70.46
CA GLU A 519 -6.76 -9.10 71.65
C GLU A 519 -7.91 -10.09 71.93
N MET A 520 -7.95 -11.24 71.25
CA MET A 520 -8.95 -12.28 71.51
C MET A 520 -8.86 -12.80 72.95
N SER A 521 -9.98 -12.77 73.68
CA SER A 521 -10.08 -13.35 75.02
C SER A 521 -10.58 -14.80 75.01
N LEU A 522 -10.42 -15.51 76.13
CA LEU A 522 -11.00 -16.85 76.29
C LEU A 522 -12.53 -16.83 76.17
N VAL A 523 -13.18 -15.75 76.62
CA VAL A 523 -14.63 -15.59 76.53
C VAL A 523 -15.06 -15.49 75.07
N ASP A 524 -14.33 -14.74 74.25
CA ASP A 524 -14.61 -14.62 72.82
C ASP A 524 -14.47 -15.96 72.11
N LEU A 525 -13.41 -16.72 72.44
CA LEU A 525 -13.21 -18.07 71.93
C LEU A 525 -14.35 -19.01 72.33
N LEU A 526 -14.79 -18.96 73.58
CA LEU A 526 -15.93 -19.72 74.08
C LEU A 526 -17.23 -19.34 73.36
N MET A 527 -17.46 -18.06 73.09
CA MET A 527 -18.62 -17.60 72.32
C MET A 527 -18.59 -18.12 70.88
N LEU A 528 -17.43 -18.06 70.21
CA LEU A 528 -17.26 -18.61 68.85
C LEU A 528 -17.44 -20.14 68.81
N ALA A 529 -17.07 -20.83 69.89
CA ALA A 529 -17.34 -22.25 70.10
C ALA A 529 -18.82 -22.57 70.45
N GLY A 530 -19.69 -21.55 70.51
CA GLY A 530 -21.11 -21.70 70.83
C GLY A 530 -21.40 -21.90 72.33
N GLY A 531 -20.42 -21.62 73.19
CA GLY A 531 -20.47 -21.82 74.63
C GLY A 531 -20.33 -23.29 75.04
N PHE A 532 -20.62 -23.55 76.31
CA PHE A 532 -20.55 -24.89 76.90
C PHE A 532 -21.72 -25.79 76.50
N THR A 533 -21.52 -27.12 76.53
CA THR A 533 -22.63 -28.10 76.55
C THR A 533 -23.24 -28.17 77.96
N GLU A 534 -24.44 -28.74 78.09
CA GLU A 534 -25.19 -28.75 79.37
C GLU A 534 -24.48 -29.54 80.49
N ASP A 535 -23.66 -30.52 80.12
CA ASP A 535 -22.88 -31.39 81.02
C ASP A 535 -21.45 -30.90 81.29
N ALA A 536 -21.10 -29.69 80.86
CA ALA A 536 -19.74 -29.15 81.02
C ALA A 536 -19.46 -28.68 82.45
N SER A 537 -18.33 -29.13 83.02
CA SER A 537 -17.81 -28.57 84.28
C SER A 537 -17.31 -27.14 84.05
N ARG A 538 -17.75 -26.21 84.90
CA ARG A 538 -17.36 -24.78 84.83
C ARG A 538 -16.27 -24.40 85.83
N LEU A 539 -15.77 -25.36 86.60
CA LEU A 539 -14.87 -25.10 87.72
C LEU A 539 -13.41 -24.95 87.29
N ASN A 540 -12.99 -25.69 86.25
CA ASN A 540 -11.60 -25.73 85.81
C ASN A 540 -11.51 -25.62 84.28
N ALA A 541 -10.52 -24.86 83.79
CA ALA A 541 -10.12 -24.83 82.38
C ALA A 541 -8.59 -24.73 82.30
N GLU A 542 -8.00 -25.42 81.33
CA GLU A 542 -6.56 -25.41 81.08
C GLU A 542 -6.25 -24.61 79.82
N ILE A 543 -5.22 -23.76 79.89
CA ILE A 543 -4.74 -22.96 78.76
C ILE A 543 -3.28 -23.30 78.55
N ALA A 544 -2.97 -23.88 77.39
CA ALA A 544 -1.62 -24.07 76.92
C ALA A 544 -1.29 -23.04 75.86
N ARG A 545 -0.12 -22.40 75.96
CA ARG A 545 0.40 -21.46 74.97
C ARG A 545 1.79 -21.90 74.55
N LEU A 546 2.03 -21.94 73.24
CA LEU A 546 3.38 -22.12 72.71
C LEU A 546 4.15 -20.80 72.90
N ASP A 547 5.27 -20.80 73.62
CA ASP A 547 6.07 -19.60 73.87
C ASP A 547 7.07 -19.39 72.72
N ASP A 548 6.99 -18.25 72.03
CA ASP A 548 7.74 -17.96 70.80
C ASP A 548 9.23 -17.63 71.04
N LYS A 549 9.71 -17.65 72.29
CA LYS A 549 11.12 -17.33 72.63
C LYS A 549 12.17 -18.32 72.09
N VAL A 550 11.77 -19.40 71.44
CA VAL A 550 12.68 -20.45 70.92
C VAL A 550 12.94 -20.32 69.40
N ARG A 551 12.34 -19.34 68.72
CA ARG A 551 12.55 -19.10 67.28
C ARG A 551 13.08 -17.69 67.02
N ASN A 552 14.37 -17.47 67.28
CA ASN A 552 15.13 -16.38 66.66
C ASN A 552 16.40 -16.96 66.04
#